data_AF-A0A0W1DTU6-F1
#
_entry.id   AF-A0A0W1DTU6-F1
#
_cell.length_a   1.000
_cell.length_b   1.000
_cell.length_c   1.000
_cell.angle_alpha   90.00
_cell.angle_beta   90.00
_cell.angle_gamma   90.00
#
_symmetry.space_group_name_H-M   'P 1'
#
loop_
_entity.id
_entity.type
_entity.pdbx_description
1 polymer ?
#
loop_
_entity_poly.entity_id
_entity_poly.type
_entity_poly.pdbx_seq_one_letter_code
_entity_poly.pdbx_strand_id
1 'polypeptide(L)'
;MSNPEASASTAPDEKRQPRQSRLVKGSLGCQRLGRFDITIRNVSETGLGGQGPHILQIGERMTVFLPGHEAMLGTVRWVAGTRFGIETDKAVETMRLRASSHVDDLRTADSTADFQIVPPPKMDTWRPGLTRGTTVPGHFGRKR
;
A
#
# COMPACT_ATOMS: atom_id res chain seq x y z
N MET A 1 28.08 33.95 41.50
CA MET A 1 28.08 33.11 40.28
C MET A 1 26.68 32.58 40.11
N SER A 2 25.89 33.14 39.21
CA SER A 2 24.47 32.78 39.03
C SER A 2 24.27 32.28 37.61
N ASN A 3 23.79 31.06 37.52
CA ASN A 3 23.58 30.27 36.31
C ASN A 3 22.45 30.89 35.46
N PRO A 4 22.61 31.10 34.13
CA PRO A 4 21.50 31.50 33.30
C PRO A 4 20.65 30.27 32.94
N GLU A 5 19.42 30.28 33.42
CA GLU A 5 18.37 29.32 33.08
C GLU A 5 18.10 29.37 31.57
N ALA A 6 18.32 28.24 30.89
CA ALA A 6 18.11 28.09 29.47
C ALA A 6 16.62 28.28 29.15
N SER A 7 16.30 29.40 28.51
CA SER A 7 14.97 29.70 27.99
C SER A 7 14.65 28.71 26.87
N ALA A 8 13.95 27.62 27.21
CA ALA A 8 13.35 26.73 26.23
C ALA A 8 12.23 27.51 25.52
N SER A 9 12.51 28.00 24.31
CA SER A 9 11.51 28.68 23.49
C SER A 9 10.33 27.75 23.22
N THR A 10 9.20 28.03 23.86
CA THR A 10 7.88 27.53 23.48
C THR A 10 7.44 28.25 22.21
N ALA A 11 7.88 27.76 21.06
CA ALA A 11 7.26 28.15 19.79
C ALA A 11 5.78 27.74 19.82
N PRO A 12 4.85 28.59 19.33
CA PRO A 12 3.43 28.31 19.37
C PRO A 12 3.12 27.00 18.63
N ASP A 13 2.20 26.20 19.18
CA ASP A 13 1.67 24.99 18.58
C ASP A 13 0.92 25.36 17.30
N GLU A 14 1.68 25.50 16.22
CA GLU A 14 1.15 25.70 14.87
C GLU A 14 0.32 24.45 14.56
N LYS A 15 -0.99 24.60 14.77
CA LYS A 15 -1.98 23.52 14.88
C LYS A 15 -1.75 22.53 13.75
N ARG A 16 -1.18 21.36 14.10
CA ARG A 16 -0.77 20.34 13.12
C ARG A 16 -1.94 20.08 12.17
N GLN A 17 -1.70 20.25 10.87
CA GLN A 17 -2.73 20.01 9.86
C GLN A 17 -3.32 18.60 10.00
N PRO A 18 -4.64 18.43 9.71
CA PRO A 18 -5.28 17.13 9.75
C PRO A 18 -4.58 16.16 8.80
N ARG A 19 -4.17 15.00 9.32
CA ARG A 19 -3.49 13.95 8.54
C ARG A 19 -4.46 12.81 8.24
N GLN A 20 -4.46 12.35 7.00
CA GLN A 20 -5.16 11.13 6.61
C GLN A 20 -4.21 9.93 6.73
N SER A 21 -4.58 8.94 7.55
CA SER A 21 -3.90 7.65 7.62
C SER A 21 -4.13 6.88 6.32
N ARG A 22 -3.06 6.58 5.58
CA ARG A 22 -3.13 5.89 4.28
C ARG A 22 -1.87 5.08 4.04
N LEU A 23 -2.03 3.89 3.48
CA LEU A 23 -0.92 3.07 3.01
C LEU A 23 -0.75 3.23 1.51
N VAL A 24 0.30 3.92 1.07
CA VAL A 24 0.58 4.18 -0.34
C VAL A 24 2.05 3.87 -0.63
N LYS A 25 2.33 3.20 -1.75
CA LYS A 25 3.70 3.02 -2.23
C LYS A 25 4.16 4.30 -2.93
N GLY A 26 5.35 4.76 -2.61
CA GLY A 26 6.00 5.89 -3.27
C GLY A 26 7.49 5.63 -3.43
N SER A 27 8.22 6.60 -3.98
CA SER A 27 9.68 6.55 -3.98
C SER A 27 10.28 7.89 -3.58
N LEU A 28 11.47 7.85 -2.98
CA LEU A 28 12.29 9.01 -2.66
C LEU A 28 13.58 8.96 -3.47
N GLY A 29 14.14 10.13 -3.77
CA GLY A 29 15.44 10.26 -4.43
C GLY A 29 16.33 11.33 -3.77
N CYS A 30 17.59 10.99 -3.47
CA CYS A 30 18.67 11.96 -3.22
C CYS A 30 19.97 11.51 -3.90
N GLN A 31 20.94 12.43 -3.95
CA GLN A 31 22.28 12.13 -4.44
C GLN A 31 22.98 11.03 -3.62
N ARG A 32 22.74 10.97 -2.31
CA ARG A 32 23.44 10.05 -1.40
C ARG A 32 22.97 8.60 -1.52
N LEU A 33 21.66 8.38 -1.69
CA LEU A 33 21.04 7.05 -1.66
C LEU A 33 20.48 6.61 -3.03
N GLY A 34 20.56 7.47 -4.04
CA GLY A 34 19.84 7.26 -5.28
C GLY A 34 18.33 7.29 -5.06
N ARG A 35 17.59 6.54 -5.89
CA ARG A 35 16.13 6.41 -5.80
C ARG A 35 15.75 5.07 -5.17
N PHE A 36 14.84 5.09 -4.20
CA PHE A 36 14.38 3.90 -3.49
C PHE A 36 12.90 3.99 -3.12
N ASP A 37 12.27 2.82 -3.00
CA ASP A 37 10.87 2.69 -2.65
C ASP A 37 10.61 2.92 -1.16
N ILE A 38 9.46 3.51 -0.86
CA ILE A 38 8.99 3.78 0.50
C ILE A 38 7.52 3.40 0.65
N THR A 39 7.12 3.16 1.90
CA THR A 39 5.72 3.04 2.28
C THR A 39 5.30 4.29 3.03
N ILE A 40 4.34 5.01 2.49
CA ILE A 40 3.73 6.18 3.12
C ILE A 40 2.60 5.69 4.01
N ARG A 41 2.51 6.23 5.23
CA ARG A 41 1.53 5.85 6.28
C ARG A 41 0.55 6.97 6.61
N ASN A 42 0.99 8.22 6.49
CA ASN A 42 0.13 9.38 6.71
C ASN A 42 0.49 10.50 5.74
N VAL A 43 -0.53 11.20 5.25
CA VAL A 43 -0.38 12.31 4.31
C VAL A 43 -1.27 13.47 4.76
N SER A 44 -0.72 14.67 4.73
CA SER A 44 -1.42 15.96 4.79
C SER A 44 -1.16 16.74 3.51
N GLU A 45 -1.76 17.92 3.38
CA GLU A 45 -1.54 18.80 2.24
C GLU A 45 -0.06 19.19 2.09
N THR A 46 0.65 19.43 3.19
CA THR A 46 2.04 19.92 3.17
C THR A 46 3.09 18.87 3.57
N GLY A 47 2.70 17.61 3.75
CA GLY A 47 3.65 16.63 4.27
C GLY A 47 3.23 15.19 4.23
N LEU A 48 4.23 14.33 4.42
CA LEU A 48 4.10 12.89 4.38
C LEU A 48 4.92 12.25 5.48
N GLY A 49 4.36 11.23 6.12
CA GLY A 49 5.05 10.35 7.04
C GLY A 49 5.07 8.93 6.51
N GLY A 50 6.24 8.31 6.56
CA GLY A 50 6.45 7.00 5.95
C GLY A 50 7.56 6.20 6.61
N GLN A 51 7.89 5.10 5.95
CA GLN A 51 8.95 4.16 6.32
C GLN A 51 9.66 3.69 5.04
N GLY A 52 10.98 3.53 5.12
CA GLY A 52 11.81 3.10 3.99
C GLY A 52 12.95 2.16 4.40
N PRO A 53 13.78 1.71 3.45
CA PRO A 53 14.91 0.83 3.72
C PRO A 53 16.12 1.54 4.35
N HIS A 54 16.17 2.86 4.30
CA HIS A 54 17.32 3.67 4.75
C HIS A 54 16.93 4.65 5.84
N ILE A 55 17.90 4.96 6.71
CA ILE A 55 17.81 6.07 7.67
C ILE A 55 18.11 7.37 6.91
N LEU A 56 17.18 8.31 6.96
CA LEU A 56 17.32 9.63 6.34
C LEU A 56 18.01 10.61 7.29
N GLN A 57 18.51 11.72 6.78
CA GLN A 57 19.06 12.80 7.61
C GLN A 57 18.03 13.93 7.76
N ILE A 58 17.87 14.45 8.97
CA ILE A 58 17.00 15.62 9.21
C ILE A 58 17.58 16.83 8.45
N GLY A 59 16.73 17.56 7.73
CA GLY A 59 17.12 18.65 6.83
C GLY A 59 17.51 18.21 5.42
N GLU A 60 17.60 16.90 5.15
CA GLU A 60 17.96 16.38 3.83
C GLU A 60 16.88 16.73 2.80
N ARG A 61 17.31 17.20 1.62
CA ARG A 61 16.43 17.51 0.49
C ARG A 61 16.18 16.26 -0.34
N MET A 62 14.91 15.93 -0.50
CA MET A 62 14.45 14.71 -1.12
C MET A 62 13.56 15.04 -2.31
N THR A 63 13.76 14.35 -3.42
CA THR A 63 12.76 14.31 -4.49
C THR A 63 11.74 13.24 -4.14
N VAL A 64 10.48 13.64 -4.00
CA VAL A 64 9.35 12.79 -3.66
C VAL A 64 8.59 12.46 -4.93
N PHE A 65 8.41 11.16 -5.18
CA PHE A 65 7.60 10.66 -6.28
C PHE A 65 6.37 9.98 -5.70
N LEU A 66 5.21 10.61 -5.88
CA LEU A 66 3.92 10.10 -5.45
C LEU A 66 3.07 9.68 -6.65
N PRO A 67 2.31 8.58 -6.55
CA PRO A 67 1.41 8.17 -7.62
C PRO A 67 0.38 9.27 -7.97
N GLY A 68 0.28 9.63 -9.25
CA GLY A 68 -0.64 10.67 -9.74
C GLY A 68 -0.22 12.11 -9.42
N HIS A 69 1.02 12.35 -9.00
CA HIS A 69 1.59 13.68 -8.78
C HIS A 69 2.89 13.84 -9.57
N GLU A 70 3.20 15.08 -9.95
CA GLU A 70 4.54 15.41 -10.40
C GLU A 70 5.56 15.21 -9.27
N ALA A 71 6.79 14.87 -9.66
CA ALA A 71 7.90 14.85 -8.73
C ALA A 71 8.06 16.23 -8.08
N MET A 72 8.23 16.24 -6.76
CA MET A 72 8.38 17.48 -5.99
C MET A 72 9.50 17.36 -4.98
N LEU A 73 10.10 18.49 -4.62
CA LEU A 73 11.06 18.51 -3.54
C LEU A 73 10.36 18.51 -2.19
N GLY A 74 11.04 17.96 -1.20
CA GLY A 74 10.65 18.02 0.19
C GLY A 74 11.86 17.95 1.11
N THR A 75 11.65 18.32 2.36
CA THR A 75 12.69 18.37 3.39
C THR A 75 12.34 17.41 4.51
N VAL A 76 13.29 16.58 4.92
CA VAL A 76 13.10 15.67 6.07
C VAL A 76 13.02 16.49 7.36
N ARG A 77 11.92 16.38 8.11
CA ARG A 77 11.69 17.14 9.35
C ARG A 77 11.90 16.32 10.62
N TRP A 78 11.73 15.00 10.55
CA TRP A 78 12.02 14.10 11.66
C TRP A 78 12.35 12.71 11.15
N VAL A 79 13.14 11.97 11.94
CA VAL A 79 13.52 10.58 11.67
C VAL A 79 13.48 9.79 12.98
N ALA A 80 12.92 8.58 12.93
CA ALA A 80 12.87 7.64 14.05
C ALA A 80 13.16 6.23 13.53
N GLY A 81 14.45 5.86 13.51
CA GLY A 81 14.93 4.66 12.82
C GLY A 81 14.72 4.79 11.31
N THR A 82 13.98 3.84 10.72
CA THR A 82 13.62 3.86 9.29
C THR A 82 12.31 4.61 8.99
N ARG A 83 11.66 5.16 10.02
CA ARG A 83 10.49 6.03 9.88
C ARG A 83 10.92 7.48 9.76
N PHE A 84 10.18 8.25 8.99
CA PHE A 84 10.49 9.65 8.73
C PHE A 84 9.23 10.46 8.48
N GLY A 85 9.36 11.78 8.60
CA GLY A 85 8.41 12.73 8.05
C GLY A 85 9.11 13.75 7.17
N ILE A 86 8.51 14.01 6.03
CA ILE A 86 8.96 14.98 5.04
C ILE A 86 7.88 16.05 4.90
N GLU A 87 8.32 17.30 4.90
CA GLU A 87 7.52 18.45 4.50
C GLU A 87 7.74 18.68 3.00
N THR A 88 6.66 18.83 2.24
CA THR A 88 6.72 18.97 0.78
C THR A 88 6.61 20.44 0.38
N ASP A 89 7.37 20.83 -0.65
CA ASP A 89 7.35 22.20 -1.15
C ASP A 89 6.08 22.53 -1.94
N LYS A 90 5.45 21.50 -2.50
CA LYS A 90 4.17 21.59 -3.21
C LYS A 90 3.08 20.91 -2.39
N ALA A 91 1.85 21.40 -2.55
CA ALA A 91 0.68 20.78 -1.94
C ALA A 91 0.44 19.37 -2.52
N VAL A 92 0.09 18.43 -1.65
CA VAL A 92 -0.25 17.05 -1.99
C VAL A 92 -1.78 16.91 -2.02
N GLU A 93 -2.31 16.69 -3.21
CA GLU A 93 -3.74 16.43 -3.40
C GLU A 93 -4.08 15.00 -2.97
N THR A 94 -4.43 14.85 -1.68
CA THR A 94 -4.70 13.53 -1.09
C THR A 94 -5.77 12.72 -1.85
N MET A 95 -6.69 13.34 -2.58
CA MET A 95 -7.68 12.60 -3.39
C MET A 95 -7.05 11.84 -4.55
N ARG A 96 -6.04 12.41 -5.22
CA ARG A 96 -5.36 11.77 -6.36
C ARG A 96 -4.61 10.50 -5.97
N LEU A 97 -4.12 10.45 -4.73
CA LEU A 97 -3.47 9.25 -4.18
C LEU A 97 -4.41 8.03 -4.07
N ARG A 98 -5.75 8.20 -4.11
CA ARG A 98 -6.71 7.08 -4.13
C ARG A 98 -6.89 6.47 -5.52
N ALA A 99 -6.84 7.32 -6.55
CA ALA A 99 -7.14 6.92 -7.91
C ALA A 99 -5.96 6.13 -8.52
N SER A 100 -4.74 6.55 -8.18
CA SER A 100 -3.51 5.97 -8.72
C SER A 100 -3.17 4.60 -8.15
N SER A 101 -3.61 4.24 -6.94
CA SER A 101 -3.52 2.87 -6.43
C SER A 101 -4.34 1.85 -7.24
N HIS A 102 -5.26 2.32 -8.09
CA HIS A 102 -6.11 1.45 -8.91
C HIS A 102 -5.63 1.33 -10.37
N VAL A 103 -4.88 2.32 -10.89
CA VAL A 103 -4.69 2.47 -12.34
C VAL A 103 -3.24 2.29 -12.80
N ASP A 104 -2.23 2.69 -12.02
CA ASP A 104 -0.88 2.88 -12.58
C ASP A 104 0.09 1.71 -12.30
N ASP A 105 -0.24 0.81 -11.36
CA ASP A 105 0.62 -0.31 -10.94
C ASP A 105 -0.01 -1.69 -11.19
N LEU A 106 -1.10 -1.75 -11.97
CA LEU A 106 -1.52 -3.00 -12.62
C LEU A 106 -0.64 -3.25 -13.86
N ARG A 107 0.68 -3.37 -13.68
CA ARG A 107 1.42 -4.31 -14.52
C ARG A 107 1.01 -5.69 -14.06
N THR A 108 -0.12 -6.13 -14.62
CA THR A 108 -0.61 -7.50 -14.58
C THR A 108 0.56 -8.45 -14.78
N ALA A 109 1.00 -9.12 -13.70
CA ALA A 109 1.99 -10.18 -13.79
C ALA A 109 1.51 -11.34 -14.69
N ASP A 110 0.22 -11.39 -15.03
CA ASP A 110 -0.37 -12.30 -16.00
C ASP A 110 -0.06 -11.97 -17.47
N SER A 111 0.69 -10.90 -17.81
CA SER A 111 1.09 -10.69 -19.21
C SER A 111 2.15 -11.68 -19.72
N THR A 112 2.58 -12.66 -18.90
CA THR A 112 3.44 -13.78 -19.35
C THR A 112 3.20 -15.06 -18.56
N ALA A 113 1.96 -15.30 -18.09
CA ALA A 113 1.59 -16.60 -17.53
C ALA A 113 0.38 -17.13 -18.30
N ASP A 114 0.64 -18.00 -19.29
CA ASP A 114 -0.39 -18.81 -19.91
C ASP A 114 -0.90 -19.82 -18.87
N PHE A 115 -1.82 -19.41 -18.00
CA PHE A 115 -2.51 -20.36 -17.14
C PHE A 115 -3.56 -21.10 -17.98
N GLN A 116 -3.25 -22.34 -18.37
CA GLN A 116 -4.25 -23.21 -18.98
C GLN A 116 -5.09 -23.84 -17.86
N ILE A 117 -6.38 -23.53 -17.82
CA ILE A 117 -7.34 -24.24 -16.96
C ILE A 117 -7.42 -25.68 -17.49
N VAL A 118 -6.70 -26.61 -16.85
CA VAL A 118 -6.79 -28.03 -17.17
C VAL A 118 -8.09 -28.56 -16.55
N PRO A 119 -9.05 -29.07 -17.36
CA PRO A 119 -10.25 -29.67 -16.81
C PRO A 119 -9.88 -30.86 -15.93
N PRO A 120 -10.61 -31.10 -14.82
CA PRO A 120 -10.34 -32.22 -13.95
C PRO A 120 -10.35 -33.53 -14.79
N PRO A 121 -9.37 -34.43 -14.59
CA PRO A 121 -9.35 -35.69 -15.30
C PRO A 121 -10.67 -36.43 -15.03
N LYS A 122 -11.37 -36.81 -16.10
CA LYS A 122 -12.58 -37.63 -16.01
C LYS A 122 -12.19 -39.07 -15.68
N MET A 123 -11.67 -39.30 -14.47
CA MET A 123 -11.52 -40.65 -13.96
C MET A 123 -12.87 -41.10 -13.45
N ASP A 124 -13.50 -42.00 -14.21
CA ASP A 124 -14.67 -42.72 -13.74
C ASP A 124 -14.23 -43.59 -12.56
N THR A 125 -14.54 -43.14 -11.34
CA THR A 125 -14.17 -43.86 -10.13
C THR A 125 -15.20 -44.96 -9.92
N TRP A 126 -15.24 -45.92 -10.84
CA TRP A 126 -16.05 -47.13 -10.69
C TRP A 126 -15.49 -47.91 -9.51
N ARG A 127 -16.26 -47.97 -8.42
CA ARG A 127 -15.93 -48.79 -7.25
C ARG A 127 -16.35 -50.23 -7.54
N PRO A 128 -15.42 -51.20 -7.60
CA PRO A 128 -15.77 -52.60 -7.75
C PRO A 128 -16.65 -53.04 -6.57
N GLY A 129 -17.84 -53.58 -6.84
CA GLY A 129 -18.77 -54.10 -5.83
C GLY A 129 -20.05 -53.28 -5.61
N LEU A 130 -20.20 -52.11 -6.23
CA LEU A 130 -21.46 -51.36 -6.18
C LEU A 130 -22.41 -51.82 -7.30
N THR A 131 -23.20 -52.86 -7.05
CA THR A 131 -24.27 -53.28 -7.96
C THR A 131 -25.36 -52.23 -7.98
N ARG A 132 -25.62 -51.64 -9.16
CA ARG A 132 -26.76 -50.76 -9.42
C ARG A 132 -28.03 -51.53 -9.06
N GLY A 133 -28.68 -51.16 -7.95
CA GLY A 133 -29.87 -51.85 -7.47
C GLY A 133 -30.91 -51.97 -8.58
N THR A 134 -31.32 -53.20 -8.86
CA THR A 134 -32.36 -53.57 -9.80
C THR A 134 -33.62 -52.74 -9.54
N THR A 135 -34.09 -52.02 -10.55
CA THR A 135 -35.43 -51.41 -10.55
C THR A 135 -36.47 -52.49 -10.31
N VAL A 136 -37.11 -52.50 -9.15
CA VAL A 136 -38.27 -53.37 -8.88
C VAL A 136 -39.50 -52.72 -9.50
N PRO A 137 -40.21 -53.37 -10.43
CA PRO A 137 -41.40 -52.80 -11.05
C PRO A 137 -42.64 -53.09 -10.21
N GLY A 138 -43.42 -52.05 -9.91
CA GLY A 138 -44.83 -52.18 -9.55
C GLY A 138 -45.20 -51.74 -8.13
N HIS A 139 -45.90 -50.60 -8.03
CA HIS A 139 -47.24 -50.56 -7.45
C HIS A 139 -47.89 -49.20 -7.76
N PHE A 140 -48.87 -49.22 -8.66
CA PHE A 140 -49.75 -48.09 -8.98
C PHE A 140 -50.75 -47.85 -7.84
N GLY A 141 -50.77 -46.64 -7.29
CA GLY A 141 -51.86 -46.17 -6.42
C GLY A 141 -53.10 -45.85 -7.25
N ARG A 142 -54.20 -46.56 -6.97
CA ARG A 142 -55.50 -46.43 -7.64
C ARG A 142 -56.24 -45.16 -7.19
N LYS A 143 -56.91 -44.54 -8.16
CA LYS A 143 -57.80 -43.36 -8.06
C LYS A 143 -58.87 -43.44 -6.96
N ARG A 144 -59.25 -42.27 -6.45
CA ARG A 144 -60.67 -41.90 -6.29
C ARG A 144 -61.03 -40.90 -7.37
#